data_AF-X1SI78-F1
#
_entry.id   AF-X1SI78-F1
#
_cell.length_a   1.000
_cell.length_b   1.000
_cell.length_c   1.000
_cell.angle_alpha   90.00
_cell.angle_beta   90.00
_cell.angle_gamma   90.00
#
_symmetry.space_group_name_H-M   'P 1'
#
loop_
_entity.id
_entity.type
_entity.pdbx_description
1 polymer ?
#
loop_
_entity_poly.entity_id
_entity_poly.type
_entity_poly.pdbx_seq_one_letter_code
_entity_poly.pdbx_strand_id
1 'polypeptide(L)' 'MEEKIKRIYTSLIKEHFKNHKQMIFLSGPRQAGKTTVSLMAKEFTSQFSYLNWDNLDHRKIVLEGVKSVAG' A
#
# COMPACT_ATOMS: atom_id res chain seq x y z
N MET A 1 24.09 -8.54 -7.98
CA MET A 1 22.80 -8.90 -7.36
C MET A 1 22.66 -8.06 -6.12
N GLU A 2 21.76 -7.09 -6.12
CA GLU A 2 21.57 -6.19 -4.99
C GLU A 2 20.63 -6.87 -3.97
N GLU A 3 21.14 -7.12 -2.78
CA GLU A 3 20.38 -7.78 -1.72
C GLU A 3 19.30 -6.80 -1.23
N LYS A 4 18.05 -7.10 -1.56
CA LYS A 4 16.92 -6.24 -1.25
C LYS A 4 16.69 -6.25 0.26
N ILE A 5 16.95 -5.13 0.93
CA ILE A 5 16.79 -4.98 2.38
C ILE A 5 15.42 -5.52 2.82
N LYS A 6 15.43 -6.60 3.60
CA LYS A 6 14.23 -7.24 4.13
C LYS A 6 13.69 -6.39 5.27
N ARG A 7 12.58 -5.68 5.04
CA ARG A 7 11.93 -4.88 6.08
C ARG A 7 11.10 -5.76 7.01
N ILE A 8 11.16 -5.48 8.30
CA ILE A 8 10.53 -6.28 9.36
C ILE A 8 9.02 -6.45 9.14
N TYR A 9 8.31 -5.37 8.80
CA TYR A 9 6.84 -5.41 8.64
C TYR A 9 6.36 -6.04 7.34
N THR A 10 7.24 -6.30 6.36
CA THR A 10 6.84 -6.80 5.04
C THR A 10 6.18 -8.18 5.13
N SER A 11 6.75 -9.10 5.93
CA SER A 11 6.17 -10.44 6.11
C SER A 11 4.83 -10.38 6.82
N LEU A 12 4.74 -9.59 7.90
CA LEU A 12 3.52 -9.43 8.68
C LEU A 12 2.37 -8.86 7.84
N ILE A 13 2.63 -7.84 7.03
CA ILE A 13 1.64 -7.24 6.12
C ILE A 13 1.20 -8.26 5.05
N LYS A 14 2.15 -8.99 4.47
CA LYS A 14 1.86 -10.00 3.44
C LYS A 14 0.99 -11.13 4.00
N GLU A 15 1.32 -11.64 5.18
CA GLU A 15 0.52 -12.68 5.85
C GLU A 15 -0.86 -12.16 6.23
N HIS A 16 -0.96 -10.92 6.73
CA HIS A 16 -2.24 -10.33 7.09
C HIS A 16 -3.19 -10.23 5.88
N PHE A 17 -2.72 -9.70 4.74
CA PHE A 17 -3.55 -9.63 3.52
C PHE A 17 -3.89 -11.00 2.93
N LYS A 18 -3.04 -12.02 3.15
CA LYS A 18 -3.33 -13.39 2.69
C LYS A 18 -4.48 -14.03 3.49
N ASN A 19 -4.54 -13.76 4.78
CA ASN A 19 -5.44 -14.47 5.70
C ASN A 19 -6.70 -13.66 6.09
N HIS A 20 -6.70 -12.35 5.84
CA HIS A 20 -7.78 -11.45 6.29
C HIS A 20 -8.21 -10.47 5.19
N LYS A 21 -9.51 -10.20 5.11
CA LYS A 21 -10.09 -9.13 4.27
C LYS A 21 -10.20 -7.81 5.06
N GLN A 22 -9.11 -7.41 5.70
CA GLN A 22 -9.05 -6.23 6.58
C GLN A 22 -8.11 -5.16 6.01
N MET A 23 -8.32 -3.92 6.45
CA MET A 23 -7.47 -2.79 6.09
C MET A 23 -6.34 -2.63 7.11
N ILE A 24 -5.14 -2.28 6.62
CA ILE A 24 -3.99 -1.94 7.48
C ILE A 24 -3.78 -0.44 7.44
N PHE A 25 -3.83 0.20 8.61
CA PHE A 25 -3.46 1.62 8.77
C PHE A 25 -2.01 1.71 9.25
N LEU A 26 -1.14 2.35 8.46
CA LEU A 26 0.26 2.58 8.81
C LEU A 26 0.46 4.00 9.36
N SER A 27 0.82 4.11 10.63
CA SER A 27 1.12 5.38 11.32
C SER A 27 2.58 5.43 11.79
N GLY A 28 3.06 6.63 12.15
CA GLY A 28 4.42 6.83 12.69
C GLY A 28 5.12 8.09 12.16
N PRO A 29 6.35 8.39 12.62
CA PRO A 29 7.08 9.62 12.31
C PRO A 29 7.31 9.87 10.82
N ARG A 30 7.50 11.13 10.42
CA ARG A 30 7.91 11.50 9.06
C ARG A 30 9.22 10.76 8.71
N GLN A 31 9.35 10.30 7.47
CA GLN A 31 10.52 9.54 6.97
C GLN A 31 10.80 8.16 7.61
N ALA A 32 9.94 7.65 8.50
CA ALA A 32 10.05 6.27 9.03
C ALA A 32 9.83 5.15 7.97
N GLY A 33 9.69 5.50 6.69
CA GLY A 33 9.58 4.52 5.61
C GLY A 33 8.19 3.93 5.37
N LYS A 34 7.12 4.53 5.92
CA LYS A 34 5.72 4.09 5.74
C LYS A 34 5.32 3.93 4.27
N THR A 35 5.55 4.98 3.46
CA THR A 35 5.27 4.98 2.02
C THR A 35 5.99 3.85 1.30
N THR A 36 7.26 3.60 1.66
CA THR A 36 8.01 2.51 1.03
C THR A 36 7.40 1.15 1.35
N VAL A 37 6.97 0.92 2.60
CA VAL A 37 6.30 -0.34 2.98
C VAL A 37 4.97 -0.51 2.23
N SER A 38 4.16 0.56 2.11
CA SER A 38 2.93 0.52 1.31
C SER A 38 3.20 0.18 -0.17
N LEU A 39 4.23 0.77 -0.76
CA LEU A 39 4.60 0.52 -2.16
C LEU A 39 5.15 -0.89 -2.40
N MET A 40 5.71 -1.56 -1.39
CA MET A 40 6.13 -2.96 -1.52
C MET A 40 4.93 -3.90 -1.71
N ALA A 41 3.70 -3.49 -1.36
CA ALA A 41 2.52 -4.32 -1.54
C ALA A 41 2.24 -4.67 -3.01
N LYS A 42 2.78 -3.93 -3.97
CA LYS A 42 2.76 -4.26 -5.41
C LYS A 42 3.39 -5.63 -5.72
N GLU A 43 4.24 -6.14 -4.84
CA GLU A 43 4.91 -7.44 -4.99
C GLU A 43 4.08 -8.59 -4.40
N PHE A 44 2.98 -8.29 -3.71
CA PHE A 44 2.14 -9.29 -3.06
C PHE A 44 0.93 -9.68 -3.91
N THR A 45 0.54 -8.83 -4.86
CA THR A 45 -0.69 -8.97 -5.65
C THR A 45 -0.51 -8.33 -7.02
N SER A 46 -1.19 -8.87 -8.03
CA SER A 46 -1.30 -8.25 -9.36
C SER A 46 -2.27 -7.07 -9.39
N GLN A 47 -3.18 -6.99 -8.41
CA GLN A 47 -4.15 -5.89 -8.27
C GLN A 47 -3.62 -4.89 -7.25
N PHE A 48 -2.95 -3.84 -7.73
CA PHE A 48 -2.32 -2.82 -6.89
C PHE A 48 -2.59 -1.42 -7.46
N SER A 49 -3.06 -0.52 -6.58
CA SER A 49 -3.24 0.90 -6.90
C SER A 49 -2.60 1.75 -5.81
N TYR A 50 -1.85 2.77 -6.21
CA TYR A 50 -1.27 3.76 -5.30
C TYR A 50 -1.94 5.11 -5.53
N LEU A 51 -2.70 5.57 -4.52
CA LEU A 51 -3.39 6.85 -4.55
C LEU A 51 -2.84 7.75 -3.45
N ASN A 52 -2.55 9.00 -3.80
CA ASN A 52 -2.04 10.01 -2.90
C ASN A 52 -3.07 11.14 -2.81
N TRP A 53 -3.62 11.40 -1.64
CA TRP A 53 -4.64 12.42 -1.44
C TRP A 53 -4.19 13.85 -1.81
N ASP A 54 -2.90 14.12 -1.74
CA ASP A 54 -2.33 15.43 -2.10
C ASP A 54 -2.23 15.64 -3.62
N ASN A 55 -2.27 14.56 -4.40
CA ASN A 55 -2.34 14.65 -5.86
C ASN A 55 -3.83 14.84 -6.26
N LEU A 56 -4.11 15.91 -7.02
CA LEU A 56 -5.49 16.27 -7.39
C LEU A 56 -6.19 15.21 -8.25
N ASP A 57 -5.47 14.60 -9.19
CA ASP A 57 -6.02 13.56 -10.05
C ASP A 57 -6.32 12.28 -9.24
N HIS A 58 -5.41 11.89 -8.34
CA HIS A 58 -5.63 10.76 -7.45
C HIS A 58 -6.80 11.02 -6.49
N ARG A 59 -6.93 12.24 -5.97
CA ARG A 59 -8.07 12.63 -5.13
C ARG A 59 -9.38 12.48 -5.89
N LYS A 60 -9.42 12.90 -7.15
CA LYS A 60 -10.60 12.72 -8.01
C LYS A 60 -10.99 11.26 -8.12
N ILE A 61 -10.02 10.36 -8.39
CA ILE A 61 -10.24 8.91 -8.43
C ILE A 61 -10.87 8.42 -7.12
N VAL A 62 -10.31 8.79 -5.96
CA VAL A 62 -10.87 8.39 -4.65
C VAL A 62 -12.32 8.86 -4.47
N LEU A 63 -12.63 10.08 -4.91
CA LEU A 63 -13.97 10.67 -4.78
C LEU A 63 -15.01 10.06 -5.75
N GLU A 64 -14.59 9.48 -6.87
CA GLU A 64 -15.47 8.75 -7.82
C GLU A 64 -15.98 7.41 -7.26
N GLY A 65 -15.44 6.95 -6.13
CA GLY A 65 -15.92 5.79 -5.39
C GLY A 65 -15.26 4.46 -5.79
N VAL A 66 -15.75 3.35 -5.25
CA VAL A 66 -15.04 2.06 -5.30
C VAL A 66 -14.76 1.55 -6.73
N LYS A 67 -15.68 1.80 -7.68
CA LYS A 67 -15.54 1.33 -9.07
C LYS A 67 -14.36 1.95 -9.81
N SER A 68 -13.93 3.17 -9.46
CA SER A 68 -12.77 3.81 -10.10
C SER A 68 -11.43 3.23 -9.61
N VAL A 69 -11.45 2.52 -8.47
CA VAL A 69 -10.23 2.00 -7.80
C VAL A 69 -10.09 0.49 -7.96
N ALA A 70 -11.21 -0.25 -7.83
CA ALA A 70 -11.25 -1.71 -7.76
C ALA A 70 -12.32 -2.32 -8.70
N GLY A 71 -12.66 -1.58 -9.77
CA GLY A 71 -13.55 -2.05 -10.84
C GLY A 71 -12.87 -2.96 -11.84
#